data_AF-A0A843UD98-F1
#
_entry.id   AF-A0A843UD98-F1
#
_cell.length_a   1.000
_cell.length_b   1.000
_cell.length_c   1.000
_cell.angle_alpha   90.00
_cell.angle_beta   90.00
_cell.angle_gamma   90.00
#
_symmetry.space_group_name_H-M   'P 1'
#
loop_
_entity.id
_entity.type
_entity.pdbx_description
1 polymer ?
#
loop_
_entity_poly.entity_id
_entity_poly.type
_entity_poly.pdbx_seq_one_letter_code
_entity_poly.pdbx_strand_id
1 'polypeptide(L)'
;MTDVDIWDGTSIATALEEATVADKSCAKLQRIEDEWQVAAQLKTFPDCVKDAINRLNVGEPIQLRSVPLQRAEPGGRSKAGHGGADLPRIKEGFYLFRGSVAAAVVRGWAFANHADLIWMENSSPDLAECTEFAQRVKAACLEIMMAYNLSLSFNWDASGMTDEHMRNFIPQIAWLGFCWQLITLAGFHADAIMVDTFAKDFACQGMLAYREERRNEVDTLTHQNWFGANFYDRYLKTVQGSISSTPPWAKVHTQAKHLLSLLPHHPSLSHICLLGFVVVTKEQFKETWVASGWGGREQGGSRVGDRKEGVRVL
;
A
#
# COMPACT_ATOMS: atom_id res chain seq x y z
N MET A 1 -15.91 -44.73 18.28
CA MET A 1 -15.19 -43.51 17.88
C MET A 1 -15.99 -42.95 16.71
N THR A 2 -17.07 -42.25 17.04
CA THR A 2 -18.06 -41.76 16.08
C THR A 2 -17.68 -40.33 15.74
N ASP A 3 -17.40 -40.07 14.47
CA ASP A 3 -17.41 -38.73 13.89
C ASP A 3 -18.77 -38.10 14.20
N VAL A 4 -18.82 -37.24 15.21
CA VAL A 4 -19.99 -36.42 15.49
C VAL A 4 -19.85 -35.25 14.54
N ASP A 5 -20.67 -35.20 13.49
CA ASP A 5 -20.93 -33.98 12.73
C ASP A 5 -21.46 -32.94 13.73
N ILE A 6 -20.58 -32.02 14.16
CA ILE A 6 -20.87 -30.98 15.18
C ILE A 6 -21.74 -29.87 14.59
N TRP A 7 -21.96 -29.86 13.27
CA TRP A 7 -22.67 -28.80 12.57
C TRP A 7 -24.03 -29.27 12.06
N ASP A 8 -25.08 -28.60 12.51
CA ASP A 8 -26.49 -28.86 12.19
C ASP A 8 -26.94 -28.25 10.84
N GLY A 9 -26.02 -27.69 10.07
CA GLY A 9 -26.32 -27.03 8.79
C GLY A 9 -26.78 -25.58 8.92
N THR A 10 -26.84 -25.00 10.12
CA THR A 10 -27.25 -23.60 10.32
C THR A 10 -26.18 -22.61 9.88
N SER A 11 -26.64 -21.46 9.37
CA SER A 11 -25.75 -20.36 8.98
C SER A 11 -25.11 -19.70 10.21
N ILE A 12 -23.88 -19.23 10.08
CA ILE A 12 -23.19 -18.52 11.17
C ILE A 12 -23.96 -17.26 11.59
N ALA A 13 -24.59 -16.58 10.63
CA ALA A 13 -25.42 -15.42 10.91
C ALA A 13 -26.60 -15.74 11.84
N THR A 14 -27.30 -16.86 11.59
CA THR A 14 -28.39 -17.34 12.46
C THR A 14 -27.89 -17.70 13.85
N ALA A 15 -26.79 -18.46 13.92
CA ALA A 15 -26.20 -18.87 15.20
C ALA A 15 -25.76 -17.67 16.06
N LEU A 16 -25.18 -16.63 15.44
CA LEU A 16 -24.78 -15.40 16.12
C LEU A 16 -25.98 -14.53 16.50
N GLU A 17 -27.04 -14.48 15.68
CA GLU A 17 -28.26 -13.75 15.98
C GLU A 17 -28.98 -14.35 17.19
N GLU A 18 -29.18 -15.67 17.22
CA GLU A 18 -29.76 -16.38 18.36
C GLU A 18 -28.94 -16.18 19.64
N ALA A 19 -27.62 -16.23 19.51
CA ALA A 19 -26.71 -15.98 20.61
C ALA A 19 -26.76 -14.52 21.12
N THR A 20 -26.99 -13.55 20.22
CA THR A 20 -27.16 -12.13 20.57
C THR A 20 -28.51 -11.90 21.26
N VAL A 21 -29.59 -12.50 20.76
CA VAL A 21 -30.93 -12.45 21.39
C VAL A 21 -30.91 -13.07 22.79
N ALA A 22 -30.08 -14.09 23.01
CA ALA A 22 -29.87 -14.71 24.31
C ALA A 22 -28.95 -13.91 25.26
N ASP A 23 -28.63 -12.64 24.93
CA ASP A 23 -27.80 -11.72 25.72
C ASP A 23 -26.42 -12.30 26.11
N LYS A 24 -25.83 -13.10 25.20
CA LYS A 24 -24.49 -13.66 25.42
C LYS A 24 -23.44 -12.56 25.30
N SER A 25 -22.43 -12.61 26.17
CA SER A 25 -21.30 -11.67 26.13
C SER A 25 -20.49 -11.79 24.84
N CYS A 26 -19.80 -10.72 24.45
CA CYS A 26 -18.96 -10.67 23.24
C CYS A 26 -17.95 -11.83 23.16
N ALA A 27 -17.32 -12.19 24.29
CA ALA A 27 -16.38 -13.31 24.34
C ALA A 27 -17.03 -14.68 24.05
N LYS A 28 -18.32 -14.85 24.36
CA LYS A 28 -19.05 -16.07 24.02
C LYS A 28 -19.48 -16.09 22.56
N LEU A 29 -19.82 -14.93 21.98
CA LEU A 29 -20.12 -14.82 20.55
C LEU A 29 -18.90 -15.18 19.70
N GLN A 30 -17.71 -14.68 20.06
CA GLN A 30 -16.47 -15.05 19.37
C GLN A 30 -16.21 -16.55 19.41
N ARG A 31 -16.40 -17.20 20.57
CA ARG A 31 -16.22 -18.66 20.69
C ARG A 31 -17.17 -19.45 19.81
N ILE A 32 -18.44 -19.03 19.72
CA ILE A 32 -19.43 -19.66 18.83
C ILE A 32 -18.96 -19.55 17.38
N GLU A 33 -18.45 -18.39 16.98
CA GLU A 33 -17.89 -18.19 15.64
C GLU A 33 -16.68 -19.10 15.38
N ASP A 34 -15.72 -19.14 16.31
CA ASP A 34 -14.51 -19.96 16.18
C ASP A 34 -14.86 -21.47 16.08
N GLU A 35 -15.76 -21.95 16.95
CA GLU A 35 -16.24 -23.34 16.96
C GLU A 35 -16.97 -23.67 15.65
N TRP A 36 -17.82 -22.77 15.17
CA TRP A 36 -18.53 -22.93 13.90
C TRP A 36 -17.56 -22.98 12.72
N GLN A 37 -16.55 -22.12 12.68
CA GLN A 37 -15.55 -22.13 11.59
C GLN A 37 -14.75 -23.43 11.54
N VAL A 38 -14.38 -23.98 12.71
CA VAL A 38 -13.70 -25.28 12.80
C VAL A 38 -14.62 -26.41 12.32
N ALA A 39 -15.88 -26.40 12.74
CA ALA A 39 -16.86 -27.43 12.36
C ALA A 39 -17.23 -27.37 10.87
N ALA A 40 -17.34 -26.17 10.28
CA ALA A 40 -17.75 -25.96 8.90
C ALA A 40 -16.72 -26.41 7.86
N GLN A 41 -15.45 -26.67 8.25
CA GLN A 41 -14.37 -27.16 7.39
C GLN A 41 -14.28 -26.46 6.03
N LEU A 42 -14.31 -25.12 6.06
CA LEU A 42 -14.45 -24.29 4.86
C LEU A 42 -13.33 -24.54 3.84
N LYS A 43 -13.73 -24.78 2.60
CA LYS A 43 -12.83 -25.02 1.46
C LYS A 43 -13.31 -24.25 0.23
N THR A 44 -12.40 -24.00 -0.70
CA THR A 44 -12.80 -23.45 -1.99
C THR A 44 -13.55 -24.52 -2.79
N PHE A 45 -14.50 -24.12 -3.64
CA PHE A 45 -15.25 -25.08 -4.46
C PHE A 45 -14.34 -26.02 -5.28
N PRO A 46 -13.24 -25.55 -5.93
CA PRO A 46 -12.29 -26.43 -6.58
C PRO A 46 -11.66 -27.46 -5.64
N ASP A 47 -11.35 -27.10 -4.39
CA ASP A 47 -10.77 -28.04 -3.41
C ASP A 47 -11.81 -29.08 -2.97
N CYS A 48 -13.07 -28.70 -2.76
CA CYS A 48 -14.16 -29.65 -2.50
C CYS A 48 -14.33 -30.65 -3.64
N VAL A 49 -14.24 -30.18 -4.89
CA VAL A 49 -14.33 -31.06 -6.07
C VAL A 49 -13.12 -31.99 -6.17
N LYS A 50 -11.90 -31.50 -5.89
CA LYS A 50 -10.69 -32.35 -5.82
C LYS A 50 -10.83 -33.43 -4.75
N ASP A 51 -11.29 -33.08 -3.56
CA ASP A 51 -11.51 -34.04 -2.47
C ASP A 51 -12.54 -35.10 -2.86
N ALA A 52 -13.64 -34.68 -3.50
CA ALA A 52 -14.66 -35.60 -4.00
C ALA A 52 -14.10 -36.54 -5.09
N ILE A 53 -13.29 -36.04 -6.02
CA ILE A 53 -12.64 -36.84 -7.06
C ILE A 53 -11.65 -37.83 -6.45
N ASN A 54 -10.82 -37.39 -5.50
CA ASN A 54 -9.85 -38.24 -4.82
C ASN A 54 -10.53 -39.39 -4.07
N ARG A 55 -11.71 -39.16 -3.48
CA ARG A 55 -12.54 -40.21 -2.86
C ARG A 55 -13.12 -41.21 -3.86
N LEU A 56 -13.31 -40.81 -5.11
CA LEU A 56 -13.80 -41.68 -6.18
C LEU A 56 -12.70 -42.58 -6.76
N ASN A 57 -11.43 -42.39 -6.35
CA ASN A 57 -10.27 -43.21 -6.73
C ASN A 57 -10.13 -43.40 -8.25
N VAL A 58 -10.38 -42.33 -9.01
CA VAL A 58 -10.28 -42.33 -10.47
C VAL A 58 -8.81 -42.28 -10.85
N GLY A 59 -8.32 -43.30 -11.57
CA GLY A 59 -6.89 -43.49 -11.86
C GLY A 59 -6.24 -42.46 -12.78
N GLU A 60 -6.96 -41.44 -13.25
CA GLU A 60 -6.41 -40.38 -14.11
C GLU A 60 -6.46 -38.99 -13.43
N PRO A 61 -5.36 -38.21 -13.51
CA PRO A 61 -5.33 -36.84 -12.98
C PRO A 61 -6.21 -35.91 -13.82
N ILE A 62 -7.32 -35.43 -13.23
CA ILE A 62 -8.23 -34.49 -13.88
C ILE A 62 -7.72 -33.05 -13.68
N GLN A 63 -7.43 -32.34 -14.79
CA GLN A 63 -7.18 -30.90 -14.75
C GLN A 63 -8.49 -30.11 -14.62
N LEU A 64 -8.75 -29.58 -13.42
CA LEU A 64 -9.83 -28.63 -13.18
C LEU A 64 -9.48 -27.27 -13.78
N ARG A 65 -10.19 -26.86 -14.83
CA ARG A 65 -10.17 -25.47 -15.31
C ARG A 65 -11.06 -24.59 -14.42
N SER A 66 -10.70 -23.33 -14.23
CA SER A 66 -11.53 -22.36 -13.52
C SER A 66 -12.83 -22.10 -14.30
N VAL A 67 -13.93 -22.70 -13.85
CA VAL A 67 -15.27 -22.45 -14.40
C VAL A 67 -16.03 -21.53 -13.42
N PRO A 68 -16.73 -20.49 -13.89
CA PRO A 68 -17.60 -19.70 -13.03
C PRO A 68 -18.59 -20.60 -12.28
N LEU A 69 -18.85 -20.34 -10.99
CA LEU A 69 -19.74 -21.16 -10.14
C LEU A 69 -21.17 -21.30 -10.71
N GLN A 70 -21.60 -20.34 -11.53
CA GLN A 70 -22.88 -20.37 -12.25
C GLN A 70 -22.92 -21.37 -13.42
N ARG A 71 -21.76 -21.70 -14.00
CA ARG A 71 -21.59 -22.67 -15.09
C ARG A 71 -21.13 -24.05 -14.61
N ALA A 72 -20.86 -24.20 -13.30
CA ALA A 72 -20.67 -25.52 -12.71
C ALA A 72 -22.04 -26.24 -12.72
N GLU A 73 -22.13 -27.31 -13.52
CA GLU A 73 -23.31 -28.17 -13.64
C GLU A 73 -23.93 -28.49 -12.27
N PRO A 74 -25.27 -28.52 -12.13
CA PRO A 74 -25.93 -28.89 -10.86
C PRO A 74 -25.44 -30.24 -10.29
N GLY A 75 -24.98 -31.16 -11.15
CA GLY A 75 -24.37 -32.44 -10.74
C GLY A 75 -22.99 -32.33 -10.07
N GLY A 76 -22.28 -31.20 -10.18
CA GLY A 76 -21.05 -30.91 -9.43
C GLY A 76 -21.34 -30.31 -8.05
N ARG A 77 -22.45 -29.56 -7.92
CA ARG A 77 -22.92 -29.02 -6.62
C ARG A 77 -23.40 -30.11 -5.68
N SER A 78 -24.04 -31.16 -6.20
CA SER A 78 -24.54 -32.28 -5.39
C SER A 78 -23.45 -33.24 -4.92
N LYS A 79 -22.29 -33.28 -5.58
CA LYS A 79 -21.16 -34.16 -5.22
C LYS A 79 -20.15 -33.53 -4.27
N ALA A 80 -20.17 -32.20 -4.10
CA ALA A 80 -19.14 -31.44 -3.38
C ALA A 80 -19.42 -31.19 -1.89
N GLY A 81 -20.41 -31.86 -1.29
CA GLY A 81 -20.74 -31.72 0.13
C GLY A 81 -21.86 -30.71 0.39
N HIS A 82 -22.63 -30.98 1.45
CA HIS A 82 -23.80 -30.21 1.84
C HIS A 82 -23.36 -28.86 2.42
N GLY A 83 -23.69 -27.76 1.74
CA GLY A 83 -23.52 -26.41 2.27
C GLY A 83 -23.16 -25.39 1.19
N GLY A 84 -24.10 -24.52 0.84
CA GLY A 84 -23.85 -23.43 -0.11
C GLY A 84 -22.91 -22.37 0.45
N ALA A 85 -22.30 -21.57 -0.43
CA ALA A 85 -21.42 -20.46 -0.04
C ALA A 85 -22.11 -19.37 0.80
N ASP A 86 -23.44 -19.43 0.95
CA ASP A 86 -24.24 -18.49 1.72
C ASP A 86 -24.26 -18.74 3.23
N LEU A 87 -23.93 -19.97 3.66
CA LEU A 87 -23.93 -20.37 5.07
C LEU A 87 -22.84 -19.70 5.92
N PRO A 88 -21.59 -19.51 5.43
CA PRO A 88 -20.55 -18.79 6.15
C PRO A 88 -20.59 -17.26 5.99
N ARG A 89 -21.71 -16.67 5.57
CA ARG A 89 -21.78 -15.20 5.47
C ARG A 89 -21.75 -14.59 6.87
N ILE A 90 -20.88 -13.61 7.07
CA ILE A 90 -20.84 -12.86 8.32
C ILE A 90 -22.10 -12.01 8.49
N LYS A 91 -22.31 -11.47 9.69
CA LYS A 91 -23.56 -10.77 10.07
C LYS A 91 -23.95 -9.65 9.10
N GLU A 92 -22.97 -8.96 8.53
CA GLU A 92 -23.14 -7.88 7.55
C GLU A 92 -23.49 -8.39 6.14
N GLY A 93 -23.47 -9.71 5.92
CA GLY A 93 -23.81 -10.37 4.66
C GLY A 93 -22.61 -10.61 3.73
N PHE A 94 -21.38 -10.37 4.18
CA PHE A 94 -20.19 -10.60 3.35
C PHE A 94 -19.86 -12.08 3.21
N TYR A 95 -19.43 -12.47 2.00
CA TYR A 95 -18.87 -13.79 1.74
C TYR A 95 -17.44 -13.89 2.26
N LEU A 96 -17.08 -15.07 2.76
CA LEU A 96 -15.69 -15.36 3.08
C LEU A 96 -14.87 -15.49 1.80
N PHE A 97 -13.66 -14.94 1.85
CA PHE A 97 -12.75 -14.90 0.72
C PHE A 97 -11.38 -15.41 1.13
N ARG A 98 -10.85 -16.39 0.38
CA ARG A 98 -9.48 -16.87 0.57
C ARG A 98 -8.51 -15.99 -0.20
N GLY A 99 -7.91 -15.03 0.50
CA GLY A 99 -6.80 -14.23 -0.04
C GLY A 99 -5.60 -15.09 -0.44
N SER A 100 -4.93 -14.70 -1.52
CA SER A 100 -3.67 -15.29 -1.99
C SER A 100 -3.06 -14.44 -3.10
N VAL A 101 -1.76 -14.64 -3.39
CA VAL A 101 -1.10 -14.06 -4.57
C VAL A 101 -1.85 -14.44 -5.85
N ALA A 102 -2.28 -15.69 -5.99
CA ALA A 102 -3.07 -16.13 -7.14
C ALA A 102 -4.39 -15.35 -7.30
N ALA A 103 -5.09 -15.07 -6.19
CA ALA A 103 -6.31 -14.28 -6.23
C ALA A 103 -6.05 -12.81 -6.58
N ALA A 104 -4.93 -12.24 -6.09
CA ALA A 104 -4.49 -10.90 -6.44
C ALA A 104 -4.10 -10.79 -7.92
N VAL A 105 -3.41 -11.79 -8.49
CA VAL A 105 -3.04 -11.86 -9.91
C VAL A 105 -4.29 -11.81 -10.81
N VAL A 106 -5.32 -12.60 -10.50
CA VAL A 106 -6.57 -12.61 -11.30
C VAL A 106 -7.23 -11.22 -11.30
N ARG A 107 -7.22 -10.53 -10.15
CA ARG A 107 -7.70 -9.14 -10.06
C ARG A 107 -6.79 -8.19 -10.83
N GLY A 108 -5.47 -8.37 -10.72
CA GLY A 108 -4.47 -7.60 -11.47
C GLY A 108 -4.71 -7.66 -12.98
N TRP A 109 -4.96 -8.85 -13.53
CA TRP A 109 -5.32 -9.01 -14.95
C TRP A 109 -6.59 -8.26 -15.33
N ALA A 110 -7.63 -8.33 -14.48
CA ALA A 110 -8.88 -7.61 -14.73
C ALA A 110 -8.69 -6.09 -14.71
N PHE A 111 -7.76 -5.57 -13.89
CA PHE A 111 -7.50 -4.14 -13.74
C PHE A 111 -6.43 -3.59 -14.69
N ALA A 112 -5.57 -4.44 -15.27
CA ALA A 112 -4.43 -4.00 -16.08
C ALA A 112 -4.81 -3.12 -17.28
N ASN A 113 -6.00 -3.30 -17.86
CA ASN A 113 -6.48 -2.48 -18.98
C ASN A 113 -7.09 -1.13 -18.54
N HIS A 114 -7.18 -0.88 -17.23
CA HIS A 114 -7.87 0.26 -16.64
C HIS A 114 -6.97 1.06 -15.67
N ALA A 115 -5.73 0.63 -15.47
CA ALA A 115 -4.78 1.26 -14.58
C ALA A 115 -3.41 1.37 -15.24
N ASP A 116 -2.72 2.49 -15.02
CA ASP A 116 -1.32 2.65 -15.46
C ASP A 116 -0.36 1.78 -14.64
N LEU A 117 -0.73 1.54 -13.38
CA LEU A 117 0.08 0.84 -12.41
C LEU A 117 -0.78 -0.04 -11.50
N ILE A 118 -0.26 -1.21 -11.13
CA ILE A 118 -0.90 -2.15 -10.20
C ILE A 118 -0.10 -2.28 -8.92
N TRP A 119 -0.80 -2.28 -7.79
CA TRP A 119 -0.24 -2.53 -6.47
C TRP A 119 -1.03 -3.66 -5.79
N MET A 120 -0.31 -4.69 -5.34
CA MET A 120 -0.82 -5.72 -4.44
C MET A 120 -0.35 -5.40 -3.04
N GLU A 121 -1.27 -5.34 -2.07
CA GLU A 121 -0.88 -5.19 -0.67
C GLU A 121 -0.35 -6.52 -0.11
N ASN A 122 0.76 -6.44 0.62
CA ASN A 122 1.44 -7.60 1.23
C ASN A 122 1.37 -7.52 2.76
N SER A 123 1.36 -8.68 3.41
CA SER A 123 1.46 -8.78 4.88
C SER A 123 2.91 -8.78 5.40
N SER A 124 3.87 -9.05 4.53
CA SER A 124 5.29 -9.15 4.84
C SER A 124 6.14 -8.81 3.61
N PRO A 125 7.41 -8.40 3.80
CA PRO A 125 8.31 -8.16 2.69
C PRO A 125 8.84 -9.50 2.15
N ASP A 126 8.10 -10.15 1.25
CA ASP A 126 8.48 -11.45 0.68
C ASP A 126 8.83 -11.31 -0.81
N LEU A 127 10.11 -11.53 -1.14
CA LEU A 127 10.60 -11.44 -2.52
C LEU A 127 10.01 -12.51 -3.44
N ALA A 128 9.72 -13.71 -2.92
CA ALA A 128 9.11 -14.79 -3.69
C ALA A 128 7.67 -14.46 -4.06
N GLU A 129 6.88 -13.90 -3.13
CA GLU A 129 5.53 -13.42 -3.43
C GLU A 129 5.56 -12.28 -4.47
N CYS A 130 6.49 -11.34 -4.32
CA CYS A 130 6.67 -10.25 -5.30
C CYS A 130 7.00 -10.80 -6.69
N THR A 131 7.88 -11.79 -6.76
CA THR A 131 8.30 -12.44 -8.00
C THR A 131 7.15 -13.19 -8.65
N GLU A 132 6.40 -13.99 -7.89
CA GLU A 132 5.23 -14.71 -8.41
C GLU A 132 4.19 -13.72 -8.96
N PHE A 133 3.85 -12.69 -8.18
CA PHE A 133 2.86 -11.69 -8.60
C PHE A 133 3.29 -10.99 -9.90
N ALA A 134 4.51 -10.47 -9.93
CA ALA A 134 5.04 -9.73 -11.08
C ALA A 134 5.07 -10.58 -12.35
N GLN A 135 5.61 -11.80 -12.27
CA GLN A 135 5.69 -12.71 -13.41
C GLN A 135 4.30 -13.07 -13.95
N ARG A 136 3.36 -13.40 -13.06
CA ARG A 136 2.03 -13.84 -13.48
C ARG A 136 1.19 -12.69 -14.02
N VAL A 137 1.27 -11.49 -13.45
CA VAL A 137 0.57 -10.31 -13.99
C VAL A 137 1.14 -9.94 -15.36
N LYS A 138 2.47 -9.90 -15.49
CA LYS A 138 3.15 -9.59 -16.76
C LYS A 138 2.93 -10.62 -17.86
N ALA A 139 2.59 -11.87 -17.52
CA ALA A 139 2.23 -12.89 -18.51
C ALA A 139 0.98 -12.51 -19.34
N ALA A 140 0.08 -11.68 -18.80
CA ALA A 140 -1.09 -11.19 -19.53
C ALA A 140 -0.89 -9.77 -20.07
N CYS A 141 -0.15 -8.92 -19.36
CA CYS A 141 0.14 -7.54 -19.77
C CYS A 141 1.60 -7.18 -19.46
N LEU A 142 2.48 -7.33 -20.45
CA LEU A 142 3.93 -7.21 -20.25
C LEU A 142 4.39 -5.81 -19.80
N GLU A 143 3.72 -4.77 -20.29
CA GLU A 143 4.11 -3.36 -20.10
C GLU A 143 3.54 -2.75 -18.81
N ILE A 144 2.69 -3.47 -18.06
CA ILE A 144 2.05 -2.92 -16.86
C ILE A 144 3.11 -2.56 -15.81
N MET A 145 3.03 -1.33 -15.32
CA MET A 145 3.87 -0.87 -14.23
C MET A 145 3.34 -1.40 -12.90
N MET A 146 4.23 -1.57 -11.92
CA MET A 146 3.83 -2.02 -10.59
C MET A 146 4.35 -1.08 -9.51
N ALA A 147 3.61 -1.00 -8.40
CA ALA A 147 4.06 -0.33 -7.20
C ALA A 147 4.09 -1.25 -6.00
N TYR A 148 4.94 -0.88 -5.04
CA TYR A 148 5.16 -1.63 -3.83
C TYR A 148 5.15 -0.71 -2.60
N ASN A 149 4.37 -1.09 -1.60
CA ASN A 149 4.36 -0.46 -0.30
C ASN A 149 5.37 -1.14 0.63
N LEU A 150 6.47 -0.44 0.92
CA LEU A 150 7.48 -0.80 1.91
C LEU A 150 6.92 -0.48 3.31
N SER A 151 5.93 -1.26 3.75
CA SER A 151 5.16 -0.96 4.96
C SER A 151 6.02 -0.90 6.21
N LEU A 152 5.78 0.11 7.05
CA LEU A 152 6.39 0.21 8.39
C LEU A 152 5.69 -0.66 9.43
N SER A 153 4.52 -1.21 9.10
CA SER A 153 3.88 -2.24 9.92
C SER A 153 4.59 -3.59 9.82
N PHE A 154 5.47 -3.76 8.83
CA PHE A 154 6.34 -4.93 8.79
C PHE A 154 7.39 -4.82 9.88
N ASN A 155 7.56 -5.90 10.62
CA ASN A 155 8.74 -6.05 11.46
C ASN A 155 9.91 -6.48 10.57
N TRP A 156 10.61 -5.51 9.99
CA TRP A 156 11.75 -5.74 9.09
C TRP A 156 12.87 -6.53 9.78
N ASP A 157 13.10 -6.29 11.08
CA ASP A 157 14.10 -7.03 11.85
C ASP A 157 13.69 -8.50 12.09
N ALA A 158 12.40 -8.76 12.26
CA ALA A 158 11.87 -10.12 12.42
C ALA A 158 11.53 -10.81 11.08
N SER A 159 11.80 -10.18 9.95
CA SER A 159 11.53 -10.74 8.61
C SER A 159 12.42 -11.94 8.26
N GLY A 160 13.53 -12.12 8.97
CA GLY A 160 14.55 -13.12 8.65
C GLY A 160 15.47 -12.70 7.49
N MET A 161 15.34 -11.47 6.97
CA MET A 161 16.28 -10.92 5.99
C MET A 161 17.62 -10.60 6.64
N THR A 162 18.70 -10.83 5.89
CA THR A 162 20.02 -10.30 6.22
C THR A 162 20.08 -8.81 5.87
N ASP A 163 21.01 -8.06 6.48
CA ASP A 163 21.26 -6.66 6.13
C ASP A 163 21.52 -6.46 4.63
N GLU A 164 22.18 -7.44 4.00
CA GLU A 164 22.43 -7.44 2.56
C GLU A 164 21.12 -7.59 1.76
N HIS A 165 20.24 -8.51 2.17
CA HIS A 165 18.92 -8.65 1.56
C HIS A 165 18.07 -7.39 1.75
N MET A 166 18.03 -6.81 2.96
CA MET A 166 17.28 -5.58 3.21
C MET A 166 17.79 -4.42 2.34
N ARG A 167 19.12 -4.25 2.25
CA ARG A 167 19.73 -3.21 1.41
C ARG A 167 19.40 -3.40 -0.07
N ASN A 168 19.29 -4.65 -0.53
CA ASN A 168 19.06 -4.99 -1.93
C ASN A 168 17.58 -5.22 -2.27
N PHE A 169 16.66 -5.16 -1.31
CA PHE A 169 15.24 -5.47 -1.54
C PHE A 169 14.60 -4.54 -2.59
N ILE A 170 14.76 -3.23 -2.42
CA ILE A 170 14.24 -2.19 -3.33
C ILE A 170 14.72 -2.40 -4.78
N PRO A 171 16.04 -2.49 -5.05
CA PRO A 171 16.49 -2.73 -6.42
C PRO A 171 16.08 -4.10 -6.96
N GLN A 172 16.02 -5.15 -6.13
CA GLN A 172 15.57 -6.47 -6.58
C GLN A 172 14.13 -6.46 -7.09
N ILE A 173 13.20 -5.84 -6.36
CA ILE A 173 11.82 -5.75 -6.85
C ILE A 173 11.67 -4.75 -7.99
N ALA A 174 12.53 -3.72 -8.07
CA ALA A 174 12.53 -2.82 -9.23
C ALA A 174 12.79 -3.58 -10.55
N TRP A 175 13.70 -4.57 -10.54
CA TRP A 175 13.96 -5.43 -11.70
C TRP A 175 12.76 -6.27 -12.14
N LEU A 176 11.83 -6.57 -11.23
CA LEU A 176 10.59 -7.29 -11.55
C LEU A 176 9.54 -6.38 -12.21
N GLY A 177 9.72 -5.05 -12.15
CA GLY A 177 8.80 -4.04 -12.68
C GLY A 177 8.11 -3.18 -11.64
N PHE A 178 8.49 -3.29 -10.36
CA PHE A 178 8.02 -2.39 -9.31
C PHE A 178 8.73 -1.03 -9.40
N CYS A 179 8.28 -0.19 -10.33
CA CYS A 179 8.94 1.07 -10.68
C CYS A 179 8.61 2.23 -9.73
N TRP A 180 7.56 2.10 -8.91
CA TRP A 180 7.22 3.06 -7.86
C TRP A 180 7.18 2.36 -6.51
N GLN A 181 8.01 2.80 -5.58
CA GLN A 181 8.12 2.19 -4.25
C GLN A 181 8.06 3.28 -3.20
N LEU A 182 7.29 3.03 -2.15
CA LEU A 182 6.99 4.06 -1.16
C LEU A 182 6.88 3.47 0.24
N ILE A 183 7.19 4.29 1.24
CA ILE A 183 6.94 3.99 2.65
C ILE A 183 5.79 4.90 3.10
N THR A 184 4.60 4.33 3.27
CA THR A 184 3.35 5.09 3.46
C THR A 184 3.38 6.04 4.66
N LEU A 185 4.04 5.64 5.75
CA LEU A 185 4.04 6.38 7.03
C LEU A 185 5.45 6.86 7.45
N ALA A 186 6.43 6.92 6.54
CA ALA A 186 7.80 7.32 6.87
C ALA A 186 7.88 8.67 7.58
N GLY A 187 7.15 9.68 7.07
CA GLY A 187 7.13 11.01 7.67
C GLY A 187 6.59 11.01 9.11
N PHE A 188 5.53 10.25 9.37
CA PHE A 188 4.94 10.14 10.71
C PHE A 188 5.93 9.50 11.71
N HIS A 189 6.57 8.40 11.34
CA HIS A 189 7.54 7.75 12.22
C HIS A 189 8.82 8.57 12.40
N ALA A 190 9.31 9.25 11.36
CA ALA A 190 10.46 10.14 11.46
C ALA A 190 10.18 11.32 12.41
N ASP A 191 9.00 11.94 12.29
CA ASP A 191 8.56 13.02 13.18
C ASP A 191 8.43 12.55 14.63
N ALA A 192 7.77 11.40 14.85
CA ALA A 192 7.60 10.83 16.18
C ALA A 192 8.94 10.54 16.88
N ILE A 193 9.92 9.96 16.17
CA ILE A 193 11.25 9.69 16.72
C ILE A 193 11.99 10.98 17.03
N MET A 194 11.93 11.97 16.13
CA MET A 194 12.55 13.28 16.33
C MET A 194 11.99 13.94 17.60
N VAL A 195 10.67 14.07 17.68
CA VAL A 195 9.99 14.78 18.76
C VAL A 195 10.24 14.10 20.11
N ASP A 196 10.16 12.76 20.16
CA ASP A 196 10.40 12.01 21.39
C ASP A 196 11.85 12.13 21.88
N THR A 197 12.82 11.97 20.96
CA THR A 197 14.25 12.07 21.29
C THR A 197 14.58 13.49 21.75
N PHE A 198 14.14 14.50 21.00
CA PHE A 198 14.38 15.90 21.31
C PHE A 198 13.74 16.32 22.64
N ALA A 199 12.49 15.91 22.92
CA ALA A 199 11.81 16.25 24.17
C ALA A 199 12.54 15.67 25.39
N LYS A 200 13.02 14.42 25.31
CA LYS A 200 13.80 13.78 26.37
C LYS A 200 15.13 14.48 26.60
N ASP A 201 15.87 14.77 25.53
CA ASP A 201 17.17 15.45 25.64
C ASP A 201 17.01 16.88 26.15
N PHE A 202 16.00 17.61 25.70
CA PHE A 202 15.72 18.97 26.15
C PHE A 202 15.32 19.00 27.63
N ALA A 203 14.53 18.03 28.11
CA ALA A 203 14.17 17.92 29.52
C ALA A 203 15.39 17.66 30.42
N CYS A 204 16.37 16.89 29.96
CA CYS A 204 17.58 16.58 30.73
C CYS A 204 18.68 17.64 30.61
N GLN A 205 18.87 18.23 29.43
CA GLN A 205 20.06 19.04 29.11
C GLN A 205 19.74 20.50 28.72
N GLY A 206 18.46 20.87 28.68
CA GLY A 206 18.00 22.20 28.27
C GLY A 206 18.50 22.58 26.87
N MET A 207 19.01 23.79 26.73
CA MET A 207 19.45 24.33 25.43
C MET A 207 20.62 23.57 24.79
N LEU A 208 21.33 22.71 25.52
CA LEU A 208 22.38 21.87 24.93
C LEU A 208 21.83 20.90 23.87
N ALA A 209 20.60 20.43 24.05
CA ALA A 209 19.90 19.56 23.09
C ALA A 209 19.64 20.25 21.74
N TYR A 210 19.58 21.59 21.70
CA TYR A 210 19.30 22.36 20.49
C TYR A 210 20.53 22.52 19.57
N ARG A 211 21.69 21.94 19.93
CA ARG A 211 22.93 22.11 19.16
C ARG A 211 23.03 21.20 17.94
N GLU A 212 22.30 20.10 17.91
CA GLU A 212 22.43 19.05 16.88
C GLU A 212 22.04 19.53 15.47
N GLU A 213 21.04 20.40 15.33
CA GLU A 213 20.64 20.94 14.01
C GLU A 213 21.81 21.64 13.28
N ARG A 214 22.69 22.33 14.02
CA ARG A 214 23.87 22.99 13.43
C ARG A 214 24.94 22.02 12.94
N ARG A 215 25.02 20.82 13.52
CA ARG A 215 26.03 19.83 13.14
C ARG A 215 25.70 19.14 11.83
N ASN A 216 24.41 19.02 11.53
CA ASN A 216 23.92 18.32 10.34
C ASN A 216 23.74 19.25 9.12
N GLU A 217 24.13 20.52 9.23
CA GLU A 217 24.13 21.51 8.13
C GLU A 217 22.78 21.60 7.38
N VAL A 218 21.66 21.50 8.11
CA VAL A 218 20.33 21.54 7.51
C VAL A 218 19.97 22.97 7.11
N ASP A 219 19.49 23.16 5.88
CA ASP A 219 19.14 24.48 5.32
C ASP A 219 18.15 25.28 6.19
N THR A 220 17.28 24.58 6.92
CA THR A 220 16.25 25.14 7.82
C THR A 220 16.84 25.93 8.99
N LEU A 221 18.11 25.73 9.33
CA LEU A 221 18.80 26.53 10.35
C LEU A 221 18.74 28.02 10.00
N THR A 222 18.84 28.35 8.71
CA THR A 222 18.62 29.69 8.18
C THR A 222 17.14 29.92 7.85
N HIS A 223 16.26 29.64 8.81
CA HIS A 223 14.80 29.61 8.61
C HIS A 223 14.24 30.79 7.82
N GLN A 224 14.69 32.03 8.06
CA GLN A 224 14.26 33.19 7.26
C GLN A 224 14.61 33.07 5.77
N ASN A 225 15.83 32.63 5.45
CA ASN A 225 16.25 32.40 4.07
C ASN A 225 15.50 31.22 3.45
N TRP A 226 15.33 30.12 4.21
CA TRP A 226 14.61 28.92 3.78
C TRP A 226 13.14 29.20 3.46
N PHE A 227 12.45 30.01 4.29
CA PHE A 227 11.09 30.49 4.03
C PHE A 227 11.00 31.51 2.86
N GLY A 228 12.13 31.87 2.23
CA GLY A 228 12.15 32.72 1.04
C GLY A 228 12.12 34.23 1.34
N ALA A 229 12.52 34.68 2.53
CA ALA A 229 12.53 36.11 2.86
C ALA A 229 13.34 36.94 1.84
N ASN A 230 14.45 36.41 1.35
CA ASN A 230 15.28 37.05 0.33
C ASN A 230 14.59 37.14 -1.04
N PHE A 231 13.79 36.14 -1.41
CA PHE A 231 12.98 36.17 -2.63
C PHE A 231 11.92 37.27 -2.52
N TYR A 232 11.22 37.32 -1.38
CA TYR A 232 10.17 38.31 -1.14
C TYR A 232 10.73 39.74 -1.07
N ASP A 233 11.90 39.95 -0.46
CA ASP A 233 12.60 41.24 -0.44
C ASP A 233 12.97 41.72 -1.85
N ARG A 234 13.46 40.83 -2.74
CA ARG A 234 13.72 41.17 -4.14
C ARG A 234 12.44 41.48 -4.92
N TYR A 235 11.38 40.73 -4.68
CA TYR A 235 10.07 41.00 -5.26
C TYR A 235 9.56 42.39 -4.89
N LEU A 236 9.60 42.74 -3.59
CA LEU A 236 9.20 44.06 -3.10
C LEU A 236 10.05 45.19 -3.70
N LYS A 237 11.38 45.02 -3.74
CA LYS A 237 12.30 46.01 -4.36
C LYS A 237 12.02 46.24 -5.85
N THR A 238 11.58 45.20 -6.55
CA THR A 238 11.24 45.29 -7.99
C THR A 238 9.94 46.06 -8.19
N VAL A 239 8.91 45.80 -7.37
CA VAL A 239 7.58 46.42 -7.51
C VAL A 239 7.54 47.85 -6.97
N GLN A 240 8.24 48.13 -5.87
CA GLN A 240 8.21 49.46 -5.22
C GLN A 240 9.16 50.46 -5.90
N GLY A 241 10.01 50.01 -6.82
CA GLY A 241 11.20 50.77 -7.21
C GLY A 241 12.08 51.07 -5.99
N SER A 242 13.16 51.82 -6.15
CA SER A 242 14.14 52.13 -5.10
C SER A 242 13.62 52.97 -3.91
N ILE A 243 12.31 52.95 -3.61
CA ILE A 243 11.63 53.74 -2.58
C ILE A 243 11.36 52.92 -1.29
N SER A 244 11.81 51.66 -1.21
CA SER A 244 11.62 50.84 0.00
C SER A 244 12.50 51.32 1.16
N SER A 245 11.87 51.82 2.22
CA SER A 245 12.47 52.39 3.44
C SER A 245 13.00 51.36 4.43
N THR A 246 13.57 50.25 3.95
CA THR A 246 14.16 49.21 4.82
C THR A 246 15.68 49.24 4.69
N PRO A 247 16.38 50.10 5.45
CA PRO A 247 17.84 50.15 5.41
C PRO A 247 18.44 48.89 6.06
N PRO A 248 19.64 48.44 5.64
CA PRO A 248 20.22 47.17 6.10
C PRO A 248 20.69 47.12 7.57
N TRP A 249 20.42 48.15 8.38
CA TRP A 249 21.07 48.36 9.69
C TRP A 249 20.14 48.80 10.84
N ALA A 250 18.85 48.47 10.78
CA ALA A 250 17.98 48.61 11.94
C ALA A 250 18.00 47.33 12.79
N LYS A 251 18.89 47.26 13.80
CA LYS A 251 18.73 46.38 14.97
C LYS A 251 17.50 46.83 15.77
N VAL A 252 16.30 46.66 15.23
CA VAL A 252 15.06 46.90 15.95
C VAL A 252 14.35 45.56 16.05
N HIS A 253 14.33 45.02 17.28
CA HIS A 253 13.36 44.02 17.69
C HIS A 253 11.97 44.63 17.60
N THR A 254 11.36 44.61 16.42
CA THR A 254 9.93 44.90 16.27
C THR A 254 9.21 43.57 16.14
N GLN A 255 8.39 43.28 17.16
CA GLN A 255 7.49 42.14 17.18
C GLN A 255 6.62 42.13 15.92
N ALA A 256 6.87 41.19 15.01
CA ALA A 256 5.91 40.84 13.97
C ALA A 256 4.79 39.99 14.60
N LYS A 257 3.91 40.65 15.38
CA LYS A 257 2.71 40.07 15.97
C LYS A 257 1.44 40.32 15.13
N HIS A 258 1.58 40.55 13.83
CA HIS A 258 0.45 40.87 12.95
C HIS A 258 0.63 40.31 11.54
N LEU A 259 0.74 38.98 11.44
CA LEU A 259 0.63 38.24 10.17
C LEU A 259 -0.08 36.90 10.40
N LEU A 260 -1.16 36.93 11.19
CA LEU A 260 -2.09 35.80 11.35
C LEU A 260 -3.53 36.12 10.89
N SER A 261 -3.78 37.31 10.34
CA SER A 261 -5.14 37.76 9.98
C SER A 261 -5.38 37.99 8.48
N LEU A 262 -4.49 37.55 7.59
CA LEU A 262 -4.65 37.69 6.14
C LEU A 262 -4.45 36.37 5.38
N LEU A 263 -4.89 35.25 5.96
CA LEU A 263 -5.15 34.04 5.20
C LEU A 263 -6.65 33.98 4.85
N PRO A 264 -7.03 33.88 3.57
CA PRO A 264 -8.42 33.64 3.22
C PRO A 264 -8.86 32.27 3.76
N HIS A 265 -9.96 32.26 4.50
CA HIS A 265 -10.67 31.04 4.87
C HIS A 265 -11.11 30.30 3.59
N HIS A 266 -10.49 29.16 3.31
CA HIS A 266 -10.97 28.24 2.28
C HIS A 266 -11.73 27.10 2.96
N PRO A 267 -13.07 26.98 2.77
CA PRO A 267 -13.85 25.91 3.35
C PRO A 267 -13.97 24.78 2.32
N SER A 268 -13.10 23.78 2.39
CA SER A 268 -13.40 22.42 1.93
C SER A 268 -12.16 21.56 2.11
N LEU A 269 -12.20 20.61 3.04
CA LEU A 269 -11.53 19.31 2.96
C LEU A 269 -12.00 18.50 4.17
N SER A 270 -13.30 18.21 4.17
CA SER A 270 -13.88 17.13 4.94
C SER A 270 -14.34 16.09 3.93
N HIS A 271 -13.87 14.85 4.15
CA HIS A 271 -14.25 13.57 3.56
C HIS A 271 -13.20 12.85 2.69
N ILE A 272 -13.00 11.59 3.10
CA ILE A 272 -12.53 10.40 2.37
C ILE A 272 -11.03 10.09 2.48
N CYS A 273 -10.71 9.24 3.46
CA CYS A 273 -9.95 8.02 3.24
C CYS A 273 -10.41 6.95 4.25
N LEU A 274 -11.46 6.24 3.88
CA LEU A 274 -11.77 4.91 4.37
C LEU A 274 -11.80 4.01 3.13
N LEU A 275 -11.07 2.89 3.23
CA LEU A 275 -10.90 1.81 2.26
C LEU A 275 -9.84 2.06 1.17
N GLY A 276 -8.94 1.08 1.07
CA GLY A 276 -7.72 1.09 0.26
C GLY A 276 -7.94 1.16 -1.25
N PHE A 277 -6.81 1.27 -1.93
CA PHE A 277 -6.58 1.59 -3.35
C PHE A 277 -6.43 3.10 -3.63
N VAL A 278 -5.19 3.50 -3.94
CA VAL A 278 -4.86 4.79 -4.55
C VAL A 278 -4.58 4.52 -6.02
N VAL A 279 -5.38 5.12 -6.91
CA VAL A 279 -5.14 5.12 -8.35
C VAL A 279 -4.35 6.38 -8.68
N VAL A 280 -3.11 6.22 -9.16
CA VAL A 280 -2.26 7.32 -9.63
C VAL A 280 -2.27 7.30 -11.15
N THR A 281 -2.60 8.43 -11.79
CA THR A 281 -2.62 8.53 -13.26
C THR A 281 -1.23 8.85 -13.83
N LYS A 282 -1.00 8.50 -15.09
CA LYS A 282 0.25 8.78 -15.84
C LYS A 282 0.70 10.24 -15.81
N GLU A 283 -0.23 11.18 -15.71
CA GLU A 283 0.05 12.63 -15.63
C GLU A 283 0.62 13.00 -14.26
N GLN A 284 0.02 12.49 -13.18
CA GLN A 284 0.51 12.67 -11.81
C GLN A 284 1.91 12.05 -11.62
N PHE A 285 2.17 10.90 -12.24
CA PHE A 285 3.48 10.26 -12.21
C PHE A 285 4.55 11.07 -12.96
N LYS A 286 4.24 11.65 -14.12
CA LYS A 286 5.18 12.50 -14.86
C LYS A 286 5.57 13.75 -14.06
N GLU A 287 4.61 14.38 -13.38
CA GLU A 287 4.88 15.56 -12.56
C GLU A 287 5.80 15.22 -11.37
N THR A 288 5.59 14.08 -10.72
CA THR A 288 6.45 13.61 -9.62
C THR A 288 7.82 13.11 -10.09
N TRP A 289 7.91 12.48 -11.26
CA TRP A 289 9.17 11.98 -11.83
C TRP A 289 10.08 13.09 -12.35
N VAL A 290 9.50 14.17 -12.90
CA VAL A 290 10.24 15.39 -13.25
C VAL A 290 10.68 16.14 -11.99
N ALA A 291 9.82 16.19 -10.96
CA ALA A 291 10.15 16.84 -9.70
C ALA A 291 11.25 16.12 -8.90
N SER A 292 11.41 14.81 -9.06
CA SER A 292 12.42 14.01 -8.34
C SER A 292 13.83 14.08 -8.95
N GLY A 293 14.01 14.77 -10.08
CA GLY A 293 15.34 14.97 -10.70
C GLY A 293 15.93 13.75 -11.42
N TRP A 294 15.16 12.68 -11.61
CA TRP A 294 15.57 11.47 -12.34
C TRP A 294 15.32 11.54 -13.86
N GLY A 295 14.69 12.62 -14.35
CA GLY A 295 14.61 12.93 -15.78
C GLY A 295 15.97 13.38 -16.30
N GLY A 296 16.61 12.53 -17.11
CA GLY A 296 17.96 12.73 -17.62
C GLY A 296 18.19 14.12 -18.26
N ARG A 297 19.31 14.75 -17.88
CA ARG A 297 19.84 15.92 -18.60
C ARG A 297 20.18 15.49 -20.03
N GLU A 298 19.48 16.04 -21.02
CA GLU A 298 19.98 16.10 -22.38
C GLU A 298 21.29 16.89 -22.38
N GLN A 299 22.43 16.18 -22.41
CA GLN A 299 23.70 16.80 -22.75
C GLN A 299 23.77 16.93 -24.28
N GLY A 300 23.88 18.17 -24.75
CA GLY A 300 24.05 18.49 -26.16
C GLY A 300 25.26 17.80 -26.77
N GLY A 301 25.00 16.87 -27.69
CA GLY A 301 26.00 16.22 -28.52
C GLY A 301 26.11 16.90 -29.88
N SER A 302 27.31 17.39 -30.18
CA SER A 302 27.70 17.95 -31.48
C SER A 302 27.50 16.94 -32.63
N ARG A 303 27.02 17.43 -33.77
CA ARG A 303 26.83 16.68 -35.02
C ARG A 303 28.12 16.04 -35.51
N VAL A 304 28.16 14.71 -35.64
CA VAL A 304 29.03 14.01 -36.60
C VAL A 304 28.37 12.70 -37.05
N GLY A 305 28.25 12.51 -38.37
CA GLY A 305 28.46 11.20 -38.99
C GLY A 305 27.25 10.30 -39.23
N ASP A 306 26.54 10.58 -40.32
CA ASP A 306 25.60 9.69 -40.99
C ASP A 306 26.26 8.35 -41.39
N ARG A 307 25.83 7.21 -40.81
CA ARG A 307 25.98 5.87 -41.41
C ARG A 307 24.76 5.00 -41.10
N LYS A 308 24.04 4.69 -42.17
CA LYS A 308 23.00 3.66 -42.27
C LYS A 308 23.62 2.26 -42.20
N GLU A 309 22.99 1.39 -41.41
CA GLU A 309 22.97 -0.09 -41.45
C GLU A 309 22.33 -0.49 -40.09
N GLY A 310 21.36 -1.37 -39.88
CA GLY A 310 20.64 -2.35 -40.68
C GLY A 310 20.04 -3.38 -39.68
N VAL A 311 18.72 -3.35 -39.48
CA VAL A 311 17.82 -4.53 -39.35
C VAL A 311 17.95 -5.54 -38.15
N ARG A 312 16.89 -5.51 -37.30
CA ARG A 312 16.03 -6.59 -36.69
C ARG A 312 16.46 -7.45 -35.47
N VAL A 313 15.68 -7.39 -34.35
CA VAL A 313 14.61 -8.32 -33.82
C VAL A 313 15.19 -9.61 -33.22
N LEU A 314 14.90 -10.06 -31.98
CA LEU A 314 13.63 -10.17 -31.23
C LEU A 314 13.50 -9.27 -30.01
#